data_AF-A0A8J3LR43-F1
#
_entry.id   AF-A0A8J3LR43-F1
#
_cell.length_a   1.000
_cell.length_b   1.000
_cell.length_c   1.000
_cell.angle_alpha   90.00
_cell.angle_beta   90.00
_cell.angle_gamma   90.00
#
_symmetry.space_group_name_H-M   'P 1'
#
loop_
_entity.id
_entity.type
_entity.pdbx_description
1 polymer ?
#
loop_
_entity_poly.entity_id
_entity_poly.type
_entity_poly.pdbx_seq_one_letter_code
_entity_poly.pdbx_strand_id
1 'polypeptide(L)'
;MLGEQLLPAIPLRYRALVGLAAGTGLRWGECVGLRWDAVDLDAGLVRVVRVAVEVAGTVTAKPFPKSKAGRRTVPLLPAVVQLLAEHSRQFASGPLGEVFTNQAGGPLRRTLFRARVWRPALVRAGLLGKVVEVGPRSYFAAWPDTTGLEWSAEFPTEREAVAHVAKNAAGGLRFHDLRHSYATWLVSSGVPINDVQKVMGHEQASTTLNRYTHGSDDRDARIRNALAAFLLPEAATDRSGNAEGPSEEGP
;
A
#
# COMPACT_ATOMS: atom_id res chain seq x y z
N MET A 1 11.54 3.68 6.29
CA MET A 1 10.95 3.07 5.08
C MET A 1 9.49 3.54 4.92
N LEU A 2 8.97 3.79 3.71
CA LEU A 2 7.61 4.37 3.50
C LEU A 2 6.50 3.58 4.25
N GLY A 3 6.64 2.26 4.39
CA GLY A 3 5.71 1.41 5.13
C GLY A 3 5.69 1.64 6.64
N GLU A 4 6.84 1.94 7.27
CA GLU A 4 6.98 2.11 8.72
C GLU A 4 6.32 3.39 9.23
N GLN A 5 6.36 4.46 8.42
CA GLN A 5 5.78 5.75 8.80
C GLN A 5 4.33 5.89 8.33
N LEU A 6 4.00 5.39 7.12
CA LEU A 6 2.69 5.60 6.53
C LEU A 6 1.62 4.65 7.07
N LEU A 7 1.89 3.35 7.19
CA LEU A 7 0.86 2.40 7.62
C LEU A 7 0.31 2.69 9.03
N PRO A 8 1.13 3.06 10.03
CA PRO A 8 0.62 3.45 11.34
C PRO A 8 -0.29 4.69 11.28
N ALA A 9 0.03 5.66 10.42
CA ALA A 9 -0.76 6.89 10.23
C ALA A 9 -2.08 6.67 9.48
N ILE A 10 -2.24 5.54 8.78
CA ILE A 10 -3.47 5.16 8.09
C ILE A 10 -4.46 4.56 9.10
N PRO A 11 -5.74 4.99 9.11
CA PRO A 11 -6.78 4.36 9.93
C PRO A 11 -6.88 2.85 9.67
N LEU A 12 -7.04 2.07 10.74
CA LEU A 12 -6.94 0.60 10.73
C LEU A 12 -7.71 -0.08 9.58
N ARG A 13 -8.96 0.34 9.34
CA ARG A 13 -9.84 -0.12 8.25
C ARG A 13 -9.22 -0.06 6.84
N TYR A 14 -8.27 0.84 6.62
CA TYR A 14 -7.69 1.08 5.31
C TYR A 14 -6.22 0.66 5.21
N ARG A 15 -5.62 0.14 6.28
CA ARG A 15 -4.22 -0.31 6.27
C ARG A 15 -3.99 -1.45 5.30
N ALA A 16 -4.89 -2.45 5.29
CA ALA A 16 -4.81 -3.56 4.35
C ALA A 16 -4.96 -3.12 2.89
N LEU A 17 -5.80 -2.11 2.60
CA LEU A 17 -5.93 -1.54 1.26
C LEU A 17 -4.61 -0.88 0.78
N VAL A 18 -3.98 -0.09 1.65
CA VAL A 18 -2.70 0.59 1.34
C VAL A 18 -1.57 -0.43 1.23
N GLY A 19 -1.50 -1.38 2.16
CA GLY A 19 -0.52 -2.47 2.15
C GLY A 19 -0.63 -3.35 0.91
N LEU A 20 -1.86 -3.71 0.50
CA LEU A 20 -2.11 -4.42 -0.74
C LEU A 20 -1.57 -3.62 -1.93
N ALA A 21 -1.97 -2.35 -2.08
CA ALA A 21 -1.54 -1.53 -3.22
C ALA A 21 -0.01 -1.37 -3.28
N ALA A 22 0.64 -1.16 -2.14
CA ALA A 22 2.10 -1.06 -2.05
C ALA A 22 2.81 -2.39 -2.33
N GLY A 23 2.26 -3.51 -1.89
CA GLY A 23 2.88 -4.84 -2.01
C GLY A 23 2.53 -5.61 -3.29
N THR A 24 1.62 -5.09 -4.12
CA THR A 24 1.18 -5.78 -5.35
C THR A 24 1.13 -4.88 -6.59
N GLY A 25 1.24 -3.56 -6.41
CA GLY A 25 1.12 -2.59 -7.51
C GLY A 25 -0.26 -2.55 -8.16
N LEU A 26 -1.31 -3.06 -7.52
CA LEU A 26 -2.67 -3.01 -8.05
C LEU A 26 -3.17 -1.57 -8.21
N ARG A 27 -3.95 -1.32 -9.26
CA ARG A 27 -4.61 -0.02 -9.50
C ARG A 27 -5.71 0.18 -8.46
N TRP A 28 -6.07 1.45 -8.20
CA TRP A 28 -7.19 1.80 -7.29
C TRP A 28 -8.46 0.96 -7.55
N GLY A 29 -8.90 0.89 -8.80
CA GLY A 29 -10.10 0.14 -9.18
C GLY A 29 -9.97 -1.38 -9.00
N GLU A 30 -8.76 -1.93 -9.16
CA GLU A 30 -8.48 -3.36 -8.90
C GLU A 30 -8.53 -3.62 -7.38
N CYS A 31 -7.97 -2.73 -6.57
CA CYS A 31 -7.98 -2.84 -5.11
C CYS A 31 -9.40 -2.74 -4.55
N VAL A 32 -10.14 -1.67 -4.87
CA VAL A 32 -11.49 -1.45 -4.32
C VAL A 32 -12.56 -2.33 -4.98
N GLY A 33 -12.24 -2.96 -6.10
CA GLY A 33 -13.06 -3.99 -6.73
C GLY A 33 -12.72 -5.42 -6.28
N LEU A 34 -11.72 -5.59 -5.41
CA LEU A 34 -11.30 -6.89 -4.91
C LEU A 34 -12.38 -7.51 -4.04
N ARG A 35 -12.60 -8.81 -4.25
CA ARG A 35 -13.53 -9.64 -3.47
C ARG A 35 -12.78 -10.83 -2.89
N TRP A 36 -13.28 -11.36 -1.79
CA TRP A 36 -12.66 -12.51 -1.11
C TRP A 36 -12.58 -13.76 -2.00
N ASP A 37 -13.49 -13.92 -2.96
CA ASP A 37 -13.45 -15.00 -3.98
C ASP A 37 -12.21 -14.97 -4.89
N ALA A 38 -11.43 -13.90 -4.84
CA ALA A 38 -10.24 -13.68 -5.64
C ALA A 38 -8.96 -13.59 -4.79
N VAL A 39 -9.06 -13.84 -3.48
CA VAL A 39 -7.94 -13.83 -2.53
C VAL A 39 -7.74 -15.24 -2.00
N ASP A 40 -6.52 -15.74 -2.11
CA ASP A 40 -6.08 -17.00 -1.53
C ASP A 40 -4.99 -16.67 -0.50
N LEU A 41 -5.35 -16.63 0.77
CA LEU A 41 -4.43 -16.27 1.85
C LEU A 41 -3.43 -17.39 2.13
N ASP A 42 -3.81 -18.65 1.92
CA ASP A 42 -2.96 -19.82 2.18
C ASP A 42 -1.87 -19.94 1.11
N ALA A 43 -2.24 -19.79 -0.17
CA ALA A 43 -1.28 -19.76 -1.27
C ALA A 43 -0.51 -18.42 -1.35
N GLY A 44 -1.02 -17.38 -0.68
CA GLY A 44 -0.52 -16.01 -0.74
C GLY A 44 -0.67 -15.45 -2.15
N LEU A 45 -1.87 -15.47 -2.72
CA LEU A 45 -2.14 -15.05 -4.10
C LEU A 45 -3.39 -14.16 -4.19
N VAL A 46 -3.37 -13.17 -5.08
CA VAL A 46 -4.56 -12.41 -5.50
C VAL A 46 -4.76 -12.54 -7.00
N ARG A 47 -5.98 -12.90 -7.39
CA ARG A 47 -6.41 -12.91 -8.79
C ARG A 47 -7.05 -11.57 -9.15
N VAL A 48 -6.47 -10.87 -10.12
CA VAL A 48 -7.06 -9.65 -10.65
C VAL A 48 -8.11 -10.05 -11.70
N VAL A 49 -9.36 -10.14 -11.27
CA VAL A 49 -10.50 -10.61 -12.09
C VAL A 49 -11.64 -9.59 -12.19
N ARG A 50 -11.55 -8.43 -11.54
CA ARG A 50 -12.58 -7.37 -11.54
C ARG A 50 -11.94 -5.99 -11.34
N VAL A 51 -12.65 -4.96 -11.77
CA VAL A 51 -12.27 -3.56 -11.54
C VAL A 51 -13.52 -2.76 -11.14
N ALA A 52 -13.45 -2.03 -10.04
CA ALA A 52 -14.44 -1.02 -9.68
C ALA A 52 -14.18 0.27 -10.47
N VAL A 53 -15.24 0.80 -11.09
CA VAL A 53 -15.24 2.05 -11.85
C VAL A 53 -16.18 3.02 -11.18
N GLU A 54 -15.68 4.23 -10.90
CA GLU A 54 -16.47 5.33 -10.37
C GLU A 54 -16.95 6.21 -11.53
N VAL A 55 -18.26 6.36 -11.70
CA VAL A 55 -18.89 7.24 -12.71
C VAL A 55 -19.90 8.12 -11.99
N ALA A 56 -19.72 9.44 -12.07
CA ALA A 56 -20.60 10.44 -11.43
C ALA A 56 -20.86 10.17 -9.92
N GLY A 57 -19.86 9.66 -9.20
CA GLY A 57 -19.96 9.33 -7.77
C GLY A 57 -20.59 7.96 -7.46
N THR A 58 -21.08 7.24 -8.48
CA THR A 58 -21.53 5.86 -8.33
C THR A 58 -20.37 4.91 -8.63
N VAL A 59 -20.10 3.98 -7.72
CA VAL A 59 -19.09 2.95 -7.93
C VAL A 59 -19.79 1.68 -8.41
N THR A 60 -19.43 1.23 -9.61
CA THR A 60 -19.93 -0.03 -10.18
C THR A 60 -18.76 -0.97 -10.44
N ALA A 61 -18.95 -2.26 -10.19
CA ALA A 61 -17.99 -3.27 -10.61
C ALA A 61 -18.22 -3.59 -12.08
N LYS A 62 -17.16 -3.58 -12.90
CA LYS A 62 -17.20 -4.12 -14.25
C LYS A 62 -16.53 -5.50 -14.29
N PRO A 63 -17.16 -6.53 -14.88
CA PRO A 63 -16.50 -7.80 -15.15
C PRO A 63 -15.46 -7.59 -16.27
N PHE A 64 -14.21 -7.41 -15.85
CA PHE A 64 -12.99 -7.39 -16.66
C PHE A 64 -12.80 -6.33 -17.78
N PRO A 65 -11.54 -5.90 -18.02
CA PRO A 65 -11.13 -5.25 -19.27
C PRO A 65 -11.13 -6.23 -20.47
N LYS A 66 -11.15 -5.70 -21.69
CA LYS A 66 -11.44 -6.36 -22.97
C LYS A 66 -10.46 -7.46 -23.44
N SER A 67 -9.46 -7.90 -22.67
CA SER A 67 -8.49 -8.92 -23.13
C SER A 67 -7.97 -9.90 -22.07
N LYS A 68 -7.46 -11.04 -22.57
CA LYS A 68 -6.85 -12.16 -21.82
C LYS A 68 -5.63 -11.75 -20.99
N ALA A 69 -4.96 -10.65 -21.34
CA ALA A 69 -3.74 -10.14 -20.69
C ALA A 69 -4.00 -9.47 -19.32
N GLY A 70 -5.22 -8.98 -19.07
CA GLY A 70 -5.51 -8.37 -17.77
C GLY A 70 -5.61 -9.41 -16.65
N ARG A 71 -6.05 -10.65 -16.95
CA ARG A 71 -6.29 -11.70 -15.95
C ARG A 71 -4.95 -12.21 -15.50
N ARG A 72 -4.56 -11.80 -14.30
CA ARG A 72 -3.26 -12.15 -13.72
C ARG A 72 -3.42 -12.53 -12.27
N THR A 73 -2.57 -13.44 -11.85
CA THR A 73 -2.35 -13.75 -10.44
C THR A 73 -1.12 -12.97 -9.99
N VAL A 74 -1.24 -12.29 -8.86
CA VAL A 74 -0.14 -11.54 -8.24
C VAL A 74 0.16 -12.20 -6.90
N PRO A 75 1.42 -12.58 -6.61
CA PRO A 75 1.78 -13.11 -5.31
C PRO A 75 1.64 -12.02 -4.24
N LEU A 76 1.18 -12.42 -3.06
CA LEU A 76 1.10 -11.60 -1.87
C LEU A 76 2.35 -11.79 -1.01
N LEU A 77 2.80 -10.68 -0.45
CA LEU A 77 3.79 -10.68 0.62
C LEU A 77 3.22 -11.26 1.91
N PRO A 78 4.01 -11.97 2.75
CA PRO A 78 3.54 -12.45 4.06
C PRO A 78 2.95 -11.33 4.93
N ALA A 79 3.57 -10.15 4.94
CA ALA A 79 3.04 -8.97 5.64
C ALA A 79 1.67 -8.51 5.08
N VAL A 80 1.45 -8.61 3.77
CA VAL A 80 0.17 -8.25 3.14
C VAL A 80 -0.88 -9.34 3.41
N VAL A 81 -0.49 -10.62 3.42
CA VAL A 81 -1.36 -11.73 3.85
C VAL A 81 -1.83 -11.49 5.28
N GLN A 82 -0.94 -11.15 6.20
CA GLN A 82 -1.28 -10.82 7.59
C GLN A 82 -2.23 -9.63 7.68
N LEU A 83 -1.97 -8.55 6.95
CA LEU A 83 -2.85 -7.39 6.90
C LEU A 83 -4.26 -7.74 6.39
N LEU A 84 -4.37 -8.57 5.35
CA LEU A 84 -5.65 -9.02 4.81
C LEU A 84 -6.37 -9.95 5.79
N ALA A 85 -5.65 -10.90 6.40
CA ALA A 85 -6.21 -11.80 7.40
C ALA A 85 -6.76 -11.04 8.60
N GLU A 86 -6.02 -10.07 9.13
CA GLU A 86 -6.49 -9.22 10.23
C GLU A 86 -7.69 -8.37 9.81
N HIS A 87 -7.64 -7.79 8.60
CA HIS A 87 -8.76 -7.03 8.06
C HIS A 87 -10.05 -7.88 7.96
N SER A 88 -9.93 -9.14 7.55
CA SER A 88 -11.07 -10.07 7.44
C SER A 88 -11.72 -10.38 8.79
N ARG A 89 -10.93 -10.41 9.88
CA ARG A 89 -11.43 -10.64 11.24
C ARG A 89 -12.12 -9.41 11.82
N GLN A 90 -11.63 -8.22 11.49
CA GLN A 90 -12.11 -6.96 12.09
C GLN A 90 -13.26 -6.32 11.34
N PHE A 91 -13.35 -6.50 10.03
CA PHE A 91 -14.29 -5.77 9.18
C PHE A 91 -15.10 -6.73 8.31
N ALA A 92 -16.44 -6.60 8.41
CA ALA A 92 -17.34 -7.33 7.54
C ALA A 92 -17.10 -6.98 6.06
N SER A 93 -17.24 -7.99 5.19
CA SER A 93 -17.20 -7.81 3.74
C SER A 93 -18.38 -6.99 3.25
N GLY A 94 -18.24 -6.41 2.06
CA GLY A 94 -19.37 -5.79 1.37
C GLY A 94 -20.44 -6.81 0.95
N PRO A 95 -21.64 -6.34 0.56
CA PRO A 95 -22.77 -7.20 0.20
C PRO A 95 -22.49 -8.19 -0.93
N LEU A 96 -21.50 -7.91 -1.79
CA LEU A 96 -21.12 -8.78 -2.90
C LEU A 96 -19.78 -9.48 -2.63
N GLY A 97 -19.33 -9.49 -1.37
CA GLY A 97 -18.06 -10.08 -0.94
C GLY A 97 -16.86 -9.16 -1.14
N GLU A 98 -17.06 -7.84 -1.26
CA GLU A 98 -15.96 -6.88 -1.34
C GLU A 98 -15.05 -6.94 -0.12
N VAL A 99 -13.73 -6.93 -0.36
CA VAL A 99 -12.72 -6.90 0.72
C VAL A 99 -12.73 -5.53 1.41
N PHE A 100 -12.81 -4.45 0.64
CA PHE A 100 -12.69 -3.08 1.17
C PHE A 100 -13.97 -2.28 0.97
N THR A 101 -14.55 -1.82 2.08
CA THR A 101 -15.75 -0.99 2.12
C THR A 101 -15.49 0.30 2.91
N ASN A 102 -16.38 1.27 2.72
CA ASN A 102 -16.44 2.46 3.58
C ASN A 102 -17.01 2.09 4.97
N GLN A 103 -17.09 3.07 5.87
CA GLN A 103 -17.59 2.84 7.24
C GLN A 103 -19.05 2.34 7.31
N ALA A 104 -19.86 2.62 6.29
CA ALA A 104 -21.25 2.18 6.18
C ALA A 104 -21.39 0.86 5.40
N GLY A 105 -20.30 0.15 5.10
CA GLY A 105 -20.32 -1.10 4.33
C GLY A 105 -20.52 -0.92 2.81
N GLY A 106 -20.61 0.32 2.33
CA GLY A 106 -20.75 0.64 0.91
C GLY A 106 -19.40 0.79 0.19
N PRO A 107 -19.42 1.11 -1.12
CA PRO A 107 -18.21 1.23 -1.92
C PRO A 107 -17.33 2.42 -1.51
N LEU A 108 -16.02 2.28 -1.75
CA LEU A 108 -15.05 3.35 -1.56
C LEU A 108 -14.98 4.27 -2.77
N ARG A 109 -15.22 5.56 -2.55
CA ARG A 109 -15.02 6.61 -3.55
C ARG A 109 -13.61 7.16 -3.48
N ARG A 110 -12.94 7.28 -4.62
CA ARG A 110 -11.53 7.72 -4.68
C ARG A 110 -11.36 9.13 -4.12
N THR A 111 -12.28 10.02 -4.45
CA THR A 111 -12.24 11.43 -4.01
C THR A 111 -12.36 11.54 -2.49
N LEU A 112 -13.29 10.78 -1.88
CA LEU A 112 -13.48 10.79 -0.43
C LEU A 112 -12.32 10.12 0.30
N PHE A 113 -11.83 8.98 -0.20
CA PHE A 113 -10.65 8.34 0.36
C PHE A 113 -9.44 9.28 0.31
N ARG A 114 -9.19 9.94 -0.82
CA ARG A 114 -8.09 10.90 -0.96
C ARG A 114 -8.18 12.02 0.08
N ALA A 115 -9.35 12.63 0.20
CA ALA A 115 -9.55 13.80 1.05
C ALA A 115 -9.60 13.48 2.54
N ARG A 116 -10.25 12.37 2.93
CA ARG A 116 -10.55 12.04 4.33
C ARG A 116 -9.57 11.05 4.97
N VAL A 117 -8.85 10.29 4.16
CA VAL A 117 -7.96 9.23 4.66
C VAL A 117 -6.53 9.49 4.21
N TRP A 118 -6.31 9.49 2.90
CA TRP A 118 -4.97 9.47 2.32
C TRP A 118 -4.15 10.72 2.70
N ARG A 119 -4.66 11.91 2.39
CA ARG A 119 -3.91 13.15 2.67
C ARG A 119 -3.71 13.40 4.15
N PRO A 120 -4.73 13.28 5.02
CA PRO A 120 -4.52 13.37 6.47
C PRO A 120 -3.48 12.37 7.00
N ALA A 121 -3.41 11.15 6.45
CA ALA A 121 -2.40 10.19 6.85
C ALA A 121 -1.00 10.58 6.38
N LEU A 122 -0.84 11.17 5.19
CA LEU A 122 0.45 11.72 4.76
C LEU A 122 0.92 12.84 5.69
N VAL A 123 0.02 13.72 6.14
CA VAL A 123 0.39 14.77 7.11
C VAL A 123 0.89 14.15 8.40
N ARG A 124 0.13 13.19 8.98
CA ARG A 124 0.52 12.49 10.22
C ARG A 124 1.81 11.69 10.08
N ALA A 125 2.08 11.17 8.89
CA ALA A 125 3.32 10.46 8.57
C ALA A 125 4.51 11.41 8.30
N GLY A 126 4.31 12.73 8.30
CA GLY A 126 5.35 13.71 7.95
C GLY A 126 5.71 13.74 6.47
N LEU A 127 4.85 13.19 5.61
CA LEU A 127 5.03 13.09 4.15
C LEU A 127 4.28 14.19 3.37
N LEU A 128 3.60 15.09 4.08
CA LEU A 128 2.87 16.22 3.51
C LEU A 128 2.74 17.34 4.54
N GLY A 129 3.67 18.30 4.50
CA GLY A 129 3.76 19.33 5.53
C GLY A 129 4.11 18.75 6.91
N LYS A 130 3.97 19.59 7.94
CA LYS A 130 4.32 19.27 9.32
C LYS A 130 3.23 19.76 10.26
N VAL A 131 2.93 18.96 11.28
CA VAL A 131 2.07 19.34 12.41
C VAL A 131 2.80 18.93 13.68
N VAL A 132 2.95 19.86 14.63
CA VAL A 132 3.61 19.63 15.93
C VAL A 132 2.81 20.27 17.05
N GLU A 133 2.72 19.59 18.19
CA GLU A 133 2.19 20.17 19.42
C GLU A 133 3.22 21.14 20.00
N VAL A 134 2.82 22.38 20.23
CA VAL A 134 3.70 23.45 20.76
C VAL A 134 3.26 23.91 22.14
N GLY A 135 2.10 23.47 22.61
CA GLY A 135 1.60 23.71 23.96
C GLY A 135 0.25 23.03 24.18
N PRO A 136 -0.32 23.11 25.40
CA PRO A 136 -1.61 22.52 25.69
C PRO A 136 -2.69 23.06 24.75
N ARG A 137 -3.27 22.17 23.92
CA ARG A 137 -4.27 22.53 22.91
C ARG A 137 -3.77 23.59 21.91
N SER A 138 -2.47 23.59 21.61
CA SER A 138 -1.90 24.40 20.53
C SER A 138 -1.00 23.56 19.64
N TYR A 139 -1.29 23.59 18.34
CA TYR A 139 -0.59 22.86 17.31
C TYR A 139 -0.12 23.81 16.22
N PHE A 140 1.19 23.86 16.02
CA PHE A 140 1.77 24.57 14.89
C PHE A 140 1.79 23.66 13.66
N ALA A 141 1.34 24.19 12.53
CA ALA A 141 1.40 23.50 11.25
C ALA A 141 2.14 24.34 10.20
N ALA A 142 2.92 23.66 9.36
CA ALA A 142 3.61 24.25 8.22
C ALA A 142 3.37 23.43 6.95
N TRP A 143 3.17 24.09 5.82
CA TRP A 143 2.90 23.43 4.55
C TRP A 143 3.32 24.27 3.33
N PRO A 144 3.80 23.63 2.26
CA PRO A 144 4.09 24.33 1.01
C PRO A 144 2.81 24.60 0.21
N ASP A 145 2.75 25.73 -0.49
CA ASP A 145 1.77 25.98 -1.55
C ASP A 145 2.25 25.49 -2.92
N THR A 146 1.48 25.74 -3.97
CA THR A 146 1.78 25.27 -5.33
C THR A 146 3.02 25.89 -5.96
N THR A 147 3.51 27.01 -5.43
CA THR A 147 4.75 27.66 -5.85
C THR A 147 5.96 27.16 -5.06
N GLY A 148 5.73 26.38 -4.00
CA GLY A 148 6.76 25.91 -3.07
C GLY A 148 6.99 26.86 -1.90
N LEU A 149 6.25 27.98 -1.80
CA LEU A 149 6.32 28.87 -0.64
C LEU A 149 5.73 28.16 0.58
N GLU A 150 6.45 28.20 1.70
CA GLU A 150 5.97 27.64 2.96
C GLU A 150 5.05 28.62 3.69
N TRP A 151 3.89 28.10 4.08
CA TRP A 151 2.91 28.74 4.94
C TRP A 151 2.90 28.07 6.30
N SER A 152 2.53 28.82 7.34
CA SER A 152 2.35 28.26 8.68
C SER A 152 1.21 28.92 9.44
N ALA A 153 0.59 28.17 10.35
CA ALA A 153 -0.42 28.67 11.27
C ALA A 153 -0.52 27.81 12.53
N GLU A 154 -1.12 28.37 13.58
CA GLU A 154 -1.46 27.64 14.81
C GLU A 154 -2.94 27.22 14.82
N PHE A 155 -3.21 26.07 15.44
CA PHE A 155 -4.54 25.47 15.52
C PHE A 155 -4.81 24.96 16.94
N PRO A 156 -6.08 24.99 17.40
CA PRO A 156 -6.43 24.54 18.74
C PRO A 156 -6.42 23.02 18.91
N THR A 157 -6.43 22.26 17.80
CA THR A 157 -6.41 20.80 17.82
C THR A 157 -5.57 20.22 16.69
N GLU A 158 -4.96 19.05 16.93
CA GLU A 158 -4.23 18.30 15.91
C GLU A 158 -5.14 17.98 14.71
N ARG A 159 -6.40 17.64 14.99
CA ARG A 159 -7.40 17.31 13.96
C ARG A 159 -7.61 18.47 12.99
N GLU A 160 -7.71 19.69 13.49
CA GLU A 160 -7.87 20.89 12.67
C GLU A 160 -6.61 21.22 11.89
N ALA A 161 -5.44 21.18 12.55
CA ALA A 161 -4.14 21.36 11.89
C ALA A 161 -3.95 20.38 10.72
N VAL A 162 -4.15 19.09 10.98
CA VAL A 162 -4.03 18.03 9.97
C VAL A 162 -5.04 18.22 8.84
N ALA A 163 -6.30 18.56 9.15
CA ALA A 163 -7.32 18.80 8.13
C ALA A 163 -6.97 20.01 7.25
N HIS A 164 -6.42 21.07 7.85
CA HIS A 164 -6.01 22.28 7.16
C HIS A 164 -4.84 21.99 6.21
N VAL A 165 -3.76 21.39 6.71
CA VAL A 165 -2.60 20.99 5.89
C VAL A 165 -3.04 20.02 4.79
N ALA A 166 -3.82 19.00 5.12
CA ALA A 166 -4.32 18.05 4.12
C ALA A 166 -5.17 18.73 3.05
N LYS A 167 -5.86 19.84 3.33
CA LYS A 167 -6.64 20.58 2.34
C LYS A 167 -5.75 21.49 1.47
N ASN A 168 -4.80 22.19 2.08
CA ASN A 168 -4.11 23.33 1.46
C ASN A 168 -2.69 23.02 0.96
N ALA A 169 -2.00 22.03 1.51
CA ALA A 169 -0.64 21.69 1.11
C ALA A 169 -0.59 21.24 -0.37
N ALA A 170 0.32 21.81 -1.15
CA ALA A 170 0.58 21.33 -2.50
C ALA A 170 1.38 20.02 -2.48
N GLY A 171 1.31 19.28 -3.59
CA GLY A 171 2.03 18.02 -3.75
C GLY A 171 1.53 16.90 -2.84
N GLY A 172 2.48 16.12 -2.33
CA GLY A 172 2.27 14.88 -1.58
C GLY A 172 2.13 13.65 -2.45
N LEU A 173 2.51 12.50 -1.88
CA LEU A 173 2.40 11.19 -2.53
C LEU A 173 0.94 10.93 -2.96
N ARG A 174 0.72 10.47 -4.19
CA ARG A 174 -0.60 10.00 -4.64
C ARG A 174 -0.71 8.50 -4.39
N PHE A 175 -1.92 8.00 -4.22
CA PHE A 175 -2.15 6.56 -4.07
C PHE A 175 -1.58 5.76 -5.26
N HIS A 176 -1.61 6.32 -6.48
CA HIS A 176 -1.03 5.67 -7.66
C HIS A 176 0.50 5.59 -7.62
N ASP A 177 1.16 6.46 -6.86
CA ASP A 177 2.62 6.46 -6.76
C ASP A 177 3.12 5.24 -5.94
N LEU A 178 2.25 4.59 -5.15
CA LEU A 178 2.53 3.27 -4.54
C LEU A 178 2.80 2.21 -5.61
N ARG A 179 2.00 2.20 -6.67
CA ARG A 179 2.19 1.29 -7.80
C ARG A 179 3.47 1.60 -8.57
N HIS A 180 3.80 2.88 -8.75
CA HIS A 180 5.08 3.26 -9.36
C HIS A 180 6.26 2.81 -8.50
N SER A 181 6.17 3.00 -7.18
CA SER A 181 7.21 2.58 -6.23
C SER A 181 7.43 1.06 -6.29
N TYR A 182 6.35 0.28 -6.32
CA TYR A 182 6.40 -1.18 -6.49
C TYR A 182 7.10 -1.59 -7.79
N ALA A 183 6.76 -0.95 -8.91
CA ALA A 183 7.36 -1.24 -10.21
C ALA A 183 8.86 -0.89 -10.26
N THR A 184 9.22 0.30 -9.80
CA THR A 184 10.61 0.75 -9.71
C THR A 184 11.41 -0.23 -8.86
N TRP A 185 10.88 -0.61 -7.71
CA TRP A 185 11.56 -1.49 -6.78
C TRP A 185 11.75 -2.92 -7.33
N LEU A 186 10.77 -3.49 -8.05
CA LEU A 186 10.95 -4.78 -8.74
C LEU A 186 12.10 -4.71 -9.74
N VAL A 187 12.16 -3.66 -10.55
CA VAL A 187 13.23 -3.44 -11.53
C VAL A 187 14.58 -3.28 -10.83
N SER A 188 14.64 -2.45 -9.78
CA SER A 188 15.86 -2.24 -8.99
C SER A 188 16.35 -3.52 -8.28
N SER A 189 15.46 -4.47 -8.01
CA SER A 189 15.79 -5.77 -7.41
C SER A 189 16.19 -6.83 -8.45
N GLY A 190 16.36 -6.44 -9.72
CA GLY A 190 16.80 -7.33 -10.79
C GLY A 190 15.68 -8.18 -11.40
N VAL A 191 14.41 -7.90 -11.11
CA VAL A 191 13.29 -8.61 -11.76
C VAL A 191 13.24 -8.19 -13.24
N PRO A 192 13.23 -9.14 -14.18
CA PRO A 192 13.14 -8.84 -15.61
C PRO A 192 11.92 -7.97 -15.95
N ILE A 193 12.13 -6.93 -16.77
CA ILE A 193 11.10 -5.92 -17.11
C ILE A 193 9.84 -6.57 -17.69
N ASN A 194 9.98 -7.64 -18.48
CA ASN A 194 8.85 -8.37 -19.05
C ASN A 194 7.98 -9.06 -17.97
N ASP A 195 8.59 -9.55 -16.89
CA ASP A 195 7.86 -10.11 -15.74
C ASP A 195 7.20 -9.00 -14.92
N VAL A 196 7.87 -7.87 -14.74
CA VAL A 196 7.27 -6.67 -14.13
C VAL A 196 6.06 -6.20 -14.93
N GLN A 197 6.16 -6.11 -16.27
CA GLN A 197 5.05 -5.71 -17.15
C GLN A 197 3.85 -6.64 -17.05
N LYS A 198 4.08 -7.96 -16.96
CA LYS A 198 3.01 -8.96 -16.77
C LYS A 198 2.31 -8.79 -15.43
N VAL A 199 3.06 -8.63 -14.33
CA VAL A 199 2.49 -8.39 -12.98
C VAL A 199 1.77 -7.05 -12.90
N MET A 200 2.23 -6.06 -13.66
CA MET A 200 1.60 -4.75 -13.72
C MET A 200 0.37 -4.75 -14.63
N GLY A 201 0.19 -5.71 -15.53
CA GLY A 201 -0.97 -5.81 -16.42
C GLY A 201 -1.04 -4.69 -17.46
N HIS A 202 0.09 -4.38 -18.10
CA HIS A 202 0.15 -3.37 -19.18
C HIS A 202 -0.34 -3.97 -20.51
N GLU A 203 -1.37 -3.37 -21.11
CA GLU A 203 -1.95 -3.84 -22.39
C GLU A 203 -1.29 -3.19 -23.63
N GLN A 204 -0.45 -2.16 -23.45
CA GLN A 204 0.44 -1.66 -24.50
C GLN A 204 1.82 -1.34 -23.92
N ALA A 205 2.84 -2.00 -24.46
CA ALA A 205 4.23 -1.62 -24.33
C ALA A 205 4.75 -1.30 -25.73
N SER A 206 4.96 -0.02 -26.04
CA SER A 206 6.06 0.38 -26.93
C SER A 206 7.07 1.10 -26.01
N THR A 207 8.35 0.74 -25.97
CA THR A 207 9.23 0.28 -27.04
C THR A 207 10.37 -0.57 -26.41
N THR A 208 10.69 -1.73 -27.02
CA THR A 208 11.97 -2.50 -26.96
C THR A 208 12.51 -2.89 -25.57
N LEU A 209 12.62 -4.17 -25.17
CA LEU A 209 13.51 -5.19 -25.76
C LEU A 209 13.06 -6.61 -25.38
N ASN A 210 12.96 -7.47 -26.39
CA ASN A 210 12.71 -8.91 -26.30
C ASN A 210 14.01 -9.66 -26.01
N ARG A 211 14.16 -10.30 -24.83
CA ARG A 211 15.02 -11.50 -24.64
C ARG A 211 14.80 -12.14 -23.25
N TYR A 212 14.30 -13.39 -23.24
CA TYR A 212 14.13 -14.37 -22.14
C TYR A 212 13.16 -14.07 -20.97
N THR A 213 12.23 -15.00 -20.73
CA THR A 213 12.11 -15.76 -19.46
C THR A 213 11.16 -16.96 -19.63
N HIS A 214 11.61 -18.16 -19.24
CA HIS A 214 10.82 -19.39 -19.10
C HIS A 214 10.34 -19.56 -17.65
N GLY A 215 9.18 -20.21 -17.46
CA GLY A 215 8.66 -20.74 -16.18
C GLY A 215 7.91 -19.76 -15.29
N SER A 216 6.60 -19.94 -15.11
CA SER A 216 5.76 -19.16 -14.17
C SER A 216 6.19 -19.31 -12.70
N ASP A 217 6.70 -20.48 -12.33
CA ASP A 217 6.94 -20.82 -10.92
C ASP A 217 8.22 -20.17 -10.40
N ASP A 218 9.25 -20.10 -11.24
CA ASP A 218 10.51 -19.40 -10.99
C ASP A 218 10.31 -17.87 -10.91
N ARG A 219 9.36 -17.33 -11.68
CA ARG A 219 8.98 -15.91 -11.61
C ARG A 219 8.33 -15.55 -10.27
N ASP A 220 7.34 -16.31 -9.84
CA ASP A 220 6.59 -16.00 -8.62
C ASP A 220 7.51 -16.11 -7.39
N ALA A 221 8.46 -17.05 -7.39
CA ALA A 221 9.53 -17.14 -6.40
C ALA A 221 10.47 -15.91 -6.42
N ARG A 222 10.95 -15.48 -7.61
CA ARG A 222 11.76 -14.26 -7.75
C ARG A 222 11.08 -13.02 -7.19
N ILE A 223 9.79 -12.85 -7.49
CA ILE A 223 9.00 -11.72 -7.01
C ILE A 223 8.87 -11.80 -5.49
N ARG A 224 8.51 -12.95 -4.92
CA ARG A 224 8.44 -13.13 -3.45
C ARG A 224 9.77 -12.87 -2.75
N ASN A 225 10.88 -13.38 -3.30
CA ASN A 225 12.22 -13.24 -2.71
C ASN A 225 12.70 -11.80 -2.71
N ALA A 226 12.53 -11.09 -3.82
CA ALA A 226 12.79 -9.67 -3.84
C ALA A 226 11.91 -8.99 -2.76
N LEU A 227 10.61 -9.30 -2.73
CA LEU A 227 9.64 -8.57 -1.93
C LEU A 227 9.88 -8.71 -0.41
N ALA A 228 10.41 -9.84 0.04
CA ALA A 228 10.79 -10.06 1.44
C ALA A 228 11.76 -8.99 1.96
N ALA A 229 12.65 -8.46 1.11
CA ALA A 229 13.63 -7.43 1.47
C ALA A 229 13.05 -5.99 1.57
N PHE A 230 11.82 -5.75 1.09
CA PHE A 230 11.23 -4.39 0.99
C PHE A 230 10.20 -4.04 2.08
N LEU A 231 9.59 -5.01 2.76
CA LEU A 231 8.62 -4.73 3.83
C LEU A 231 9.06 -5.21 5.21
N LEU A 232 10.12 -6.02 5.29
CA LEU A 232 10.71 -6.45 6.54
C LEU A 232 12.11 -5.82 6.63
N PRO A 233 12.43 -5.01 7.67
CA PRO A 233 13.82 -4.93 8.09
C PRO A 233 14.21 -6.34 8.55
N GLU A 234 15.47 -6.72 8.31
CA GLU A 234 16.02 -8.00 8.77
C GLU A 234 15.50 -8.31 10.17
N ALA A 235 14.84 -9.46 10.30
CA ALA A 235 14.54 -10.04 11.60
C ALA A 235 15.85 -9.98 12.38
N ALA A 236 15.79 -9.33 13.55
CA ALA A 236 16.90 -9.14 14.46
C ALA A 236 17.88 -10.31 14.35
N THR A 237 19.03 -10.07 13.71
CA THR A 237 20.17 -10.96 13.82
C THR A 237 20.37 -11.20 15.30
N ASP A 238 20.14 -12.45 15.67
CA ASP A 238 20.41 -13.03 16.96
C ASP A 238 21.80 -12.57 17.44
N ARG A 239 21.78 -11.60 18.35
CA ARG A 239 22.91 -11.27 19.23
C ARG A 239 22.49 -11.59 20.64
N SER A 240 22.20 -12.86 20.91
CA SER A 240 22.23 -13.39 22.27
C SER A 240 22.64 -14.87 22.25
N GLY A 241 23.88 -15.12 22.64
CA GLY A 241 24.26 -16.43 23.17
C GLY A 241 25.36 -17.15 22.39
N ASN A 242 26.61 -16.75 22.59
CA ASN A 242 27.57 -17.75 23.06
C ASN A 242 28.76 -17.07 23.77
N ALA A 243 28.64 -16.94 25.08
CA ALA A 243 29.77 -16.76 25.98
C ALA A 243 29.47 -17.58 27.24
N GLU A 244 29.51 -18.90 27.11
CA GLU A 244 29.73 -19.81 28.22
C GLU A 244 31.08 -20.49 27.99
N GLY A 245 32.09 -20.00 28.72
CA GLY A 245 33.32 -20.71 29.02
C GLY A 245 33.33 -20.95 30.54
N PRO A 246 33.73 -22.15 31.00
CA PRO A 246 33.30 -22.68 32.28
C PRO A 246 34.14 -22.15 33.44
N SER A 247 33.49 -21.88 34.57
CA SER A 247 34.11 -21.79 35.88
C SER A 247 33.62 -22.96 36.72
N GLU A 248 34.38 -24.06 36.70
CA GLU A 248 34.31 -25.13 37.71
C GLU A 248 35.43 -24.88 38.74
N GLU A 249 35.02 -24.49 39.94
CA GLU A 249 35.82 -24.63 41.17
C GLU A 249 35.35 -25.88 41.92
N GLY A 250 36.34 -26.70 42.31
CA GLY A 250 36.31 -27.52 43.53
C GLY A 250 36.02 -29.01 43.34
N PRO A 251 36.61 -29.88 44.17
CA PRO A 251 37.17 -29.60 45.50
C PRO A 251 38.70 -29.50 45.58
#